data_AF-A0A562J232-F1
#
_entry.id   AF-A0A562J232-F1
#
_cell.length_a   1.000
_cell.length_b   1.000
_cell.length_c   1.000
_cell.angle_alpha   90.00
_cell.angle_beta   90.00
_cell.angle_gamma   90.00
#
_symmetry.space_group_name_H-M   'P 1'
#
loop_
_entity.id
_entity.type
_entity.pdbx_description
1 polymer ?
#
loop_
_entity_poly.entity_id
_entity_poly.type
_entity_poly.pdbx_seq_one_letter_code
_entity_poly.pdbx_strand_id
1 'polypeptide(L)'
;MSISRIKTTNGYRFHGTGQADKKQNLFTVTPNLPATDVLQSVSDLLSTLEDPIYTAAMGECAHEGNYAWLVHHSLMSAKAALDAAIDGLMEAERLECESAQVEGKV
;
A
#
# COMPACT_ATOMS: atom_id res chain seq x y z
N MET A 1 17.26 29.07 19.41
CA MET A 1 16.58 28.19 18.42
C MET A 1 17.04 26.76 18.68
N SER A 2 16.16 25.90 19.19
CA SER A 2 16.51 24.52 19.55
C SER A 2 16.45 23.64 18.30
N ILE A 3 17.57 23.01 17.95
CA ILE A 3 17.66 22.10 16.81
C ILE A 3 17.18 20.74 17.31
N SER A 4 15.93 20.39 17.03
CA SER A 4 15.38 19.07 17.32
C SER A 4 16.11 18.03 16.47
N ARG A 5 17.02 17.29 17.11
CA ARG A 5 17.83 16.24 16.49
C ARG A 5 16.93 15.06 16.14
N ILE A 6 16.62 14.89 14.85
CA ILE A 6 15.95 13.69 14.31
C ILE A 6 16.77 12.47 14.74
N LYS A 7 16.13 11.51 15.43
CA LYS A 7 16.74 10.24 15.83
C LYS A 7 16.07 9.11 15.06
N THR A 8 16.87 8.32 14.33
CA THR A 8 16.42 7.07 13.74
C THR A 8 16.27 6.01 14.83
N THR A 9 15.08 5.43 14.98
CA THR A 9 14.84 4.27 15.84
C THR A 9 15.16 2.98 15.08
N ASN A 10 15.52 1.90 15.78
CA ASN A 10 15.64 0.57 15.19
C ASN A 10 14.23 -0.02 14.97
N GLY A 11 13.60 0.39 13.85
CA GLY A 11 12.48 -0.34 13.24
C GLY A 11 12.99 -1.32 12.19
N TYR A 12 12.12 -2.26 11.76
CA TYR A 12 12.44 -3.29 10.79
C TYR A 12 13.11 -2.70 9.54
N ARG A 13 14.38 -3.08 9.35
CA ARG A 13 15.20 -2.74 8.21
C ARG A 13 14.48 -3.20 6.95
N PHE A 14 14.32 -2.30 5.96
CA PHE A 14 13.93 -2.67 4.61
C PHE A 14 14.89 -3.76 4.10
N HIS A 15 14.47 -5.02 4.20
CA HIS A 15 15.20 -6.16 3.65
C HIS A 15 14.76 -6.30 2.20
N GLY A 16 15.67 -5.99 1.29
CA GLY A 16 15.51 -6.36 -0.12
C GLY A 16 15.64 -7.87 -0.27
N THR A 17 14.61 -8.62 0.09
CA THR A 17 14.55 -10.08 -0.12
C THR A 17 13.21 -10.45 -0.74
N GLY A 18 12.99 -10.02 -1.98
CA GLY A 18 12.00 -10.62 -2.87
C GLY A 18 12.72 -11.60 -3.79
N GLN A 19 12.42 -12.89 -3.69
CA GLN A 19 12.90 -13.89 -4.65
C GLN A 19 12.12 -13.70 -5.96
N ALA A 20 12.77 -13.05 -6.94
CA ALA A 20 12.19 -12.75 -8.26
C ALA A 20 11.74 -14.02 -9.01
N ASP A 21 12.48 -15.11 -8.80
CA ASP A 21 12.22 -16.47 -9.26
C ASP A 21 10.95 -17.11 -8.67
N LYS A 22 10.46 -16.61 -7.53
CA LYS A 22 9.27 -17.14 -6.85
C LYS A 22 8.06 -16.21 -6.89
N LYS A 23 8.13 -15.07 -7.59
CA LYS A 23 7.06 -14.05 -7.65
C LYS A 23 6.57 -13.62 -6.26
N GLN A 24 7.43 -13.66 -5.25
CA GLN A 24 7.09 -13.25 -3.90
C GLN A 24 7.10 -11.72 -3.84
N ASN A 25 5.90 -11.13 -3.76
CA ASN A 25 5.73 -9.68 -3.72
C ASN A 25 6.24 -9.13 -2.37
N LEU A 26 7.11 -8.12 -2.44
CA LEU A 26 7.84 -7.48 -1.33
C LEU A 26 6.98 -6.56 -0.45
N PHE A 27 5.66 -6.58 -0.60
CA PHE A 27 4.77 -5.73 0.16
C PHE A 27 4.45 -6.41 1.49
N THR A 28 5.29 -6.14 2.50
CA THR A 28 4.89 -6.36 3.90
C THR A 28 3.89 -5.27 4.25
N VAL A 29 2.62 -5.66 4.41
CA VAL A 29 1.60 -4.81 5.02
C VAL A 29 1.91 -4.79 6.51
N THR A 30 2.16 -3.60 7.07
CA THR A 30 2.37 -3.46 8.51
C THR A 30 1.01 -3.69 9.18
N PRO A 31 0.86 -4.68 10.08
CA PRO A 31 -0.42 -4.96 10.72
C PRO A 31 -0.83 -3.78 11.60
N ASN A 32 -2.14 -3.53 11.69
CA ASN A 32 -2.76 -2.49 12.52
C ASN A 32 -2.45 -1.04 12.11
N LEU A 33 -2.17 -0.78 10.83
CA LEU A 33 -2.19 0.59 10.34
C LEU A 33 -3.63 1.13 10.30
N PRO A 34 -3.86 2.41 10.67
CA PRO A 34 -5.15 3.05 10.47
C PRO A 34 -5.55 2.97 8.99
N ALA A 35 -6.80 2.60 8.72
CA ALA A 35 -7.31 2.46 7.36
C ALA A 35 -7.14 3.76 6.55
N THR A 36 -7.28 4.92 7.20
CA THR A 36 -7.04 6.24 6.59
C THR A 36 -5.61 6.40 6.06
N ASP A 37 -4.61 5.91 6.80
CA ASP A 37 -3.20 6.05 6.44
C ASP A 37 -2.84 5.11 5.27
N VAL A 38 -3.43 3.91 5.26
CA VAL A 38 -3.29 2.97 4.14
C VAL A 38 -3.94 3.51 2.88
N LEU A 39 -5.18 4.01 2.98
CA LEU A 39 -5.90 4.59 1.86
C LEU A 39 -5.22 5.86 1.33
N GLN A 40 -4.66 6.69 2.21
CA GLN A 40 -3.88 7.85 1.79
C GLN A 40 -2.61 7.41 1.05
N SER A 41 -1.89 6.40 1.55
CA SER A 41 -0.70 5.87 0.90
C SER A 41 -1.01 5.28 -0.49
N VAL A 42 -2.16 4.61 -0.64
CA VAL A 42 -2.66 4.11 -1.93
C VAL A 42 -2.99 5.28 -2.86
N SER A 43 -3.68 6.31 -2.35
CA SER A 43 -3.99 7.53 -3.11
C SER A 43 -2.72 8.18 -3.64
N ASP A 44 -1.74 8.41 -2.78
CA ASP A 44 -0.46 9.03 -3.14
C ASP A 44 0.26 8.19 -4.20
N LEU A 45 0.28 6.87 -4.04
CA LEU A 45 0.90 5.96 -5.02
C LEU A 45 0.18 6.01 -6.38
N LEU A 46 -1.15 6.06 -6.40
CA LEU A 46 -1.92 6.19 -7.64
C LEU A 46 -1.70 7.54 -8.32
N SER A 47 -1.59 8.63 -7.56
CA SER A 47 -1.27 9.96 -8.10
C SER A 47 0.08 9.98 -8.82
N THR A 48 1.07 9.20 -8.36
CA THR A 48 2.36 9.09 -9.08
C THR A 48 2.26 8.45 -10.47
N LEU A 49 1.15 7.76 -10.76
CA LEU A 49 0.92 7.06 -12.03
C LEU A 49 0.10 7.87 -13.03
N GLU A 50 -0.56 8.95 -12.58
CA GLU A 50 -1.43 9.77 -13.41
C GLU A 50 -0.66 10.41 -14.58
N ASP A 51 0.42 11.13 -14.30
CA ASP A 51 1.25 11.77 -15.33
C ASP A 51 1.88 10.77 -16.31
N PRO A 52 2.52 9.66 -15.86
CA PRO A 52 2.99 8.62 -16.77
C PRO A 52 1.88 8.06 -17.67
N ILE A 53 0.72 7.70 -17.12
CA ILE A 53 -0.35 7.11 -17.92
C ILE A 53 -0.91 8.14 -18.91
N TYR A 54 -1.12 9.38 -18.47
CA TYR A 54 -1.62 10.46 -19.30
C TYR A 54 -0.69 10.77 -20.48
N THR A 55 0.61 10.96 -20.21
CA THR A 55 1.62 11.25 -21.25
C THR A 55 1.74 10.13 -22.29
N ALA A 56 1.62 8.86 -21.87
CA ALA A 56 1.55 7.74 -22.82
C ALA A 56 0.26 7.74 -23.64
N ALA A 57 -0.89 8.00 -23.00
CA ALA A 57 -2.18 8.03 -23.69
C ALA A 57 -2.26 9.15 -24.75
N MET A 58 -1.62 10.29 -24.48
CA MET A 58 -1.52 11.40 -25.43
C MET A 58 -0.49 11.17 -26.55
N GLY A 59 0.28 10.08 -26.48
CA GLY A 59 1.36 9.77 -27.44
C GLY A 59 2.57 10.69 -27.29
N GLU A 60 2.68 11.42 -26.18
CA GLU A 60 3.79 12.35 -25.91
C GLU A 60 5.06 11.60 -25.49
N CYS A 61 4.91 10.44 -24.85
CA CYS A 61 6.02 9.56 -24.49
C CYS A 61 5.64 8.09 -24.69
N ALA A 62 6.40 7.36 -25.50
CA ALA A 62 6.29 5.92 -25.56
C ALA A 62 7.01 5.31 -24.34
N HIS A 63 6.23 4.83 -23.39
CA HIS A 63 6.76 4.12 -22.23
C HIS A 63 7.21 2.71 -22.66
N GLU A 64 8.48 2.56 -22.97
CA GLU A 64 9.06 1.26 -23.37
C GLU A 64 9.90 0.62 -22.24
N GLY A 65 9.95 -0.71 -22.26
CA GLY A 65 10.82 -1.51 -21.39
C GLY A 65 10.61 -1.24 -19.89
N ASN A 66 11.66 -0.76 -19.23
CA ASN A 66 11.70 -0.60 -17.77
C ASN A 66 10.66 0.39 -17.25
N TYR A 67 10.32 1.43 -18.01
CA TYR A 67 9.39 2.46 -17.54
C TYR A 67 7.94 1.95 -17.54
N ALA A 68 7.51 1.25 -18.59
CA ALA A 68 6.22 0.56 -18.61
C ALA A 68 6.13 -0.50 -17.50
N TRP A 69 7.22 -1.24 -17.25
CA TRP A 69 7.27 -2.20 -16.16
C TRP A 69 7.11 -1.54 -14.79
N LEU A 70 7.73 -0.39 -14.55
CA LEU A 70 7.58 0.37 -13.31
C LEU A 70 6.14 0.86 -13.12
N VAL A 71 5.51 1.44 -14.14
CA VAL A 71 4.10 1.88 -14.07
C VAL A 71 3.18 0.71 -13.75
N HIS A 72 3.34 -0.41 -14.45
CA HIS A 72 2.57 -1.63 -14.19
C HIS A 72 2.81 -2.16 -12.77
N HIS A 73 4.06 -2.22 -12.31
CA HIS A 73 4.38 -2.74 -10.99
C HIS A 73 3.83 -1.84 -9.88
N SER A 74 3.95 -0.52 -10.00
CA SER A 74 3.36 0.43 -9.06
C SER A 74 1.84 0.32 -9.00
N LEU A 75 1.17 0.12 -10.14
CA LEU A 75 -0.29 -0.11 -10.17
C LEU A 75 -0.68 -1.39 -9.44
N MET A 76 0.03 -2.49 -9.68
CA MET A 76 -0.19 -3.76 -8.99
C MET A 76 0.04 -3.66 -7.48
N SER A 77 1.00 -2.82 -7.08
CA SER A 77 1.33 -2.55 -5.68
C SER A 77 0.22 -1.77 -4.99
N ALA A 78 -0.29 -0.72 -5.65
CA ALA A 78 -1.42 0.07 -5.17
C ALA A 78 -2.68 -0.80 -5.01
N LYS A 79 -2.95 -1.67 -6.00
CA LYS A 79 -4.05 -2.62 -5.92
C LYS A 79 -3.90 -3.58 -4.73
N ALA A 80 -2.73 -4.20 -4.58
CA ALA A 80 -2.49 -5.15 -3.48
C ALA A 80 -2.66 -4.49 -2.09
N ALA A 81 -2.21 -3.24 -1.94
CA ALA A 81 -2.39 -2.48 -0.71
C ALA A 81 -3.86 -2.14 -0.45
N LEU A 82 -4.63 -1.81 -1.50
CA LEU A 82 -6.08 -1.57 -1.39
C LEU A 82 -6.85 -2.84 -1.03
N ASP A 83 -6.55 -3.96 -1.70
CA ASP A 83 -7.17 -5.27 -1.41
C ASP A 83 -6.93 -5.67 0.05
N ALA A 84 -5.70 -5.49 0.55
CA ALA A 84 -5.38 -5.75 1.95
C ALA A 84 -6.10 -4.80 2.93
N ALA A 85 -6.32 -3.54 2.55
CA ALA A 85 -7.09 -2.60 3.35
C ALA A 85 -8.58 -2.99 3.43
N ILE A 86 -9.15 -3.46 2.32
CA ILE A 86 -10.53 -3.96 2.26
C ILE A 86 -10.67 -5.19 3.16
N ASP A 87 -9.77 -6.17 3.04
CA ASP A 87 -9.80 -7.38 3.86
C ASP A 87 -9.72 -7.04 5.37
N GLY A 88 -8.84 -6.09 5.73
CA GLY A 88 -8.70 -5.62 7.11
C GLY A 88 -9.96 -4.93 7.65
N LEU A 89 -10.63 -4.12 6.83
CA LEU A 89 -11.88 -3.45 7.19
C LEU A 89 -13.04 -4.46 7.34
N MET A 90 -13.14 -5.44 6.44
CA MET A 90 -14.17 -6.48 6.52
C MET A 90 -14.01 -7.34 7.77
N GLU A 91 -12.78 -7.67 8.17
CA GLU A 91 -12.54 -8.41 9.42
C GLU A 91 -12.89 -7.57 10.65
N ALA A 92 -12.59 -6.26 10.63
CA ALA A 92 -12.99 -5.36 11.71
C ALA A 92 -14.53 -5.29 11.88
N GLU A 93 -15.27 -5.14 10.78
CA GLU A 93 -16.75 -5.16 10.79
C GLU A 93 -17.31 -6.49 11.33
N ARG A 94 -16.66 -7.61 11.01
CA ARG A 94 -17.06 -8.93 11.50
C ARG A 94 -16.86 -9.06 13.01
N LEU A 95 -15.73 -8.60 13.52
CA LEU A 95 -15.42 -8.60 14.96
C LEU A 95 -16.38 -7.68 15.74
N GLU A 96 -16.77 -6.53 15.18
CA GLU A 96 -17.79 -5.65 15.76
C GLU A 96 -19.15 -6.35 15.87
N CYS A 97 -19.60 -7.04 14.81
CA CYS A 97 -20.83 -7.85 14.84
C CYS A 97 -20.79 -8.97 15.90
N GLU A 98 -19.68 -9.70 15.99
CA GLU A 98 -19.49 -10.76 16.99
C GLU A 98 -19.54 -10.20 18.43
N SER A 99 -18.95 -9.02 18.66
CA SER A 99 -18.96 -8.37 19.97
C SER A 99 -20.35 -7.88 20.41
N ALA A 100 -21.15 -7.35 19.46
CA ALA A 100 -22.53 -6.90 19.72
C ALA A 100 -23.48 -8.07 20.07
N GLN A 101 -23.22 -9.27 19.56
CA GLN A 101 -24.01 -10.47 19.88
C GLN A 101 -23.75 -11.03 21.28
N VAL A 102 -22.59 -10.73 21.88
CA VAL A 102 -22.24 -11.17 23.24
C VAL A 102 -22.90 -10.27 24.29
N GLU A 103 -22.99 -8.96 24.04
CA GLU A 103 -23.63 -8.02 24.97
C GLU A 103 -25.17 -8.12 24.99
N GLY A 104 -25.80 -8.55 23.89
CA GLY A 104 -27.26 -8.76 23.82
C GLY A 104 -27.78 -10.04 24.50
N LYS A 105 -26.90 -10.83 25.14
CA LYS A 105 -27.23 -12.11 25.79
C LYS A 105 -27.13 -12.09 27.33
N VAL A 106 -26.87 -10.93 27.93
CA VAL A 106 -26.79 -10.75 29.40
C VAL A 106 -28.07 -10.12 29.94
#